data_AF-A0A2E7B8M5-F1
#
_entry.id   AF-A0A2E7B8M5-F1
#
_cell.length_a   1.000
_cell.length_b   1.000
_cell.length_c   1.000
_cell.angle_alpha   90.00
_cell.angle_beta   90.00
_cell.angle_gamma   90.00
#
_symmetry.space_group_name_H-M   'P 1'
#
loop_
_entity.id
_entity.type
_entity.pdbx_description
1 polymer ?
#
loop_
_entity_poly.entity_id
_entity_poly.type
_entity_poly.pdbx_seq_one_letter_code
_entity_poly.pdbx_strand_id
1 'polypeptide(L)'
;MGDQQDNSQALFGPITVEKKSGFSMQELVTEFPDHPNDWSIPEAFLCLILSTAFADGRIAEQEQEEIRALSRRSRTLKNLDQNELAQVNRVVLKRRSDRPDWLAEACEALPKDMHPAVFAHCLDIALADGVLVSAEAEFLEKLIGLLNITEEEAKLITKVISLKNRF
;
A
#
# COMPACT_ATOMS: atom_id res chain seq x y z
N MET A 1 -0.55 -45.41 15.16
CA MET A 1 -1.60 -44.55 14.59
C MET A 1 -1.24 -43.16 15.06
N GLY A 2 -0.82 -42.31 14.12
CA GLY A 2 0.18 -41.24 14.35
C GLY A 2 -0.28 -40.11 15.26
N ASP A 3 0.59 -39.76 16.20
CA ASP A 3 0.51 -38.54 16.99
C ASP A 3 0.68 -37.33 16.06
N GLN A 4 -0.30 -36.42 16.10
CA GLN A 4 -0.19 -35.07 15.55
C GLN A 4 0.88 -34.33 16.34
N GLN A 5 2.05 -34.10 15.74
CA GLN A 5 3.05 -33.18 16.28
C GLN A 5 2.48 -31.75 16.24
N ASP A 6 2.33 -31.19 17.44
CA ASP A 6 1.97 -29.80 17.71
C ASP A 6 3.03 -28.86 17.11
N ASN A 7 2.66 -28.22 16.00
CA ASN A 7 3.53 -27.38 15.19
C ASN A 7 3.86 -26.03 15.86
N SER A 8 3.34 -25.76 17.07
CA SER A 8 3.61 -24.54 17.83
C SER A 8 5.05 -24.47 18.38
N GLN A 9 5.69 -25.63 18.61
CA GLN A 9 7.07 -25.68 19.12
C GLN A 9 8.15 -25.36 18.07
N ALA A 10 7.83 -25.46 16.78
CA ALA A 10 8.77 -25.19 15.68
C ALA A 10 9.06 -23.69 15.48
N LEU A 11 8.28 -22.80 16.10
CA LEU A 11 8.44 -21.34 15.97
C LEU A 11 9.71 -20.79 16.62
N PHE A 12 10.33 -21.52 17.55
CA PHE A 12 11.52 -21.07 18.30
C PHE A 12 12.76 -21.96 18.11
N GLY A 13 12.76 -22.86 17.12
CA GLY A 13 13.92 -23.67 16.78
C GLY A 13 15.01 -22.88 16.03
N PRO A 14 16.29 -23.28 16.09
CA PRO A 14 17.36 -22.62 15.36
C PRO A 14 17.09 -22.67 13.84
N ILE A 15 16.99 -21.49 13.21
CA ILE A 15 16.75 -21.35 11.77
C ILE A 15 18.02 -21.78 11.02
N THR A 16 17.96 -22.92 10.33
CA THR A 16 18.98 -23.27 9.34
C THR A 16 18.62 -22.51 8.06
N VAL A 17 19.39 -21.46 7.75
CA VAL A 17 19.15 -20.63 6.57
C VAL A 17 19.55 -21.42 5.32
N GLU A 18 18.59 -22.07 4.67
CA GLU A 18 18.77 -22.46 3.28
C GLU A 18 18.88 -21.17 2.44
N LYS A 19 20.05 -20.99 1.82
CA LYS A 19 20.33 -19.88 0.92
C LYS A 19 19.46 -20.05 -0.32
N LYS A 20 18.26 -19.44 -0.31
CA LYS A 20 17.38 -19.36 -1.49
C LYS A 20 18.20 -18.89 -2.70
N SER A 21 18.04 -19.58 -3.82
CA SER A 21 18.76 -19.31 -5.06
C SER A 21 18.66 -17.84 -5.42
N GLY A 22 19.79 -17.26 -5.84
CA GLY A 22 19.91 -15.85 -6.16
C GLY A 22 18.84 -15.39 -7.13
N PHE A 23 18.14 -14.36 -6.70
CA PHE A 23 17.14 -13.61 -7.44
C PHE A 23 17.75 -13.04 -8.74
N SER A 24 17.08 -13.28 -9.88
CA SER A 24 17.50 -12.78 -11.19
C SER A 24 16.89 -11.40 -11.44
N MET A 25 17.73 -10.38 -11.62
CA MET A 25 17.28 -9.04 -12.02
C MET A 25 16.59 -9.06 -13.39
N GLN A 26 16.95 -9.98 -14.28
CA GLN A 26 16.34 -10.05 -15.62
C GLN A 26 14.89 -10.55 -15.60
N GLU A 27 14.52 -11.43 -14.65
CA GLU A 27 13.15 -11.96 -14.55
C GLU A 27 12.15 -10.94 -14.02
N LEU A 28 12.59 -10.07 -13.10
CA LEU A 28 11.79 -8.93 -12.63
C LEU A 28 11.56 -7.87 -13.70
N VAL A 29 12.59 -7.56 -14.50
CA VAL A 29 12.49 -6.52 -15.53
C VAL A 29 11.46 -6.91 -16.59
N THR A 30 11.20 -8.20 -16.79
CA THR A 30 10.10 -8.70 -17.63
C THR A 30 8.72 -8.69 -16.95
N GLU A 31 8.64 -8.65 -15.61
CA GLU A 31 7.38 -8.54 -14.85
C GLU A 31 6.89 -7.09 -14.68
N PHE A 32 7.77 -6.10 -14.84
CA PHE A 32 7.40 -4.69 -14.78
C PHE A 32 7.38 -4.08 -16.20
N PRO A 33 6.19 -3.92 -16.82
CA PRO A 33 6.10 -3.28 -18.13
C PRO A 33 6.61 -1.83 -18.05
N ASP A 34 7.01 -1.27 -19.20
CA ASP A 34 7.34 0.16 -19.35
C ASP A 34 6.32 1.00 -18.57
N HIS A 35 6.74 1.56 -17.43
CA HIS A 35 5.87 2.44 -16.65
C HIS A 35 5.59 3.68 -17.51
N PRO A 36 4.32 4.13 -17.61
CA PRO A 36 3.95 5.25 -18.48
C PRO A 36 4.61 6.57 -18.07
N ASN A 37 5.21 6.61 -16.88
CA ASN A 37 5.91 7.76 -16.32
C ASN A 37 7.08 7.31 -15.42
N ASP A 38 7.81 8.27 -14.84
CA ASP A 38 9.01 8.04 -14.02
C ASP A 38 8.71 7.68 -12.55
N TRP A 39 7.44 7.41 -12.18
CA TRP A 39 7.11 6.91 -10.86
C TRP A 39 7.46 5.43 -10.73
N SER A 40 8.22 5.11 -9.69
CA SER A 40 8.36 3.72 -9.26
C SER A 40 7.12 3.26 -8.50
N ILE A 41 6.87 1.95 -8.50
CA ILE A 41 5.75 1.35 -7.74
C ILE A 41 5.79 1.74 -6.25
N PRO A 42 6.93 1.72 -5.53
CA PRO A 42 6.96 2.16 -4.13
C PRO A 42 6.64 3.65 -3.95
N GLU A 43 7.07 4.53 -4.85
CA GLU A 43 6.74 5.95 -4.80
C GLU A 43 5.25 6.19 -5.04
N ALA A 44 4.68 5.56 -6.07
CA ALA A 44 3.26 5.66 -6.39
C ALA A 44 2.40 5.13 -5.23
N PHE A 45 2.73 3.93 -4.74
CA PHE A 45 2.06 3.30 -3.61
C PHE A 45 2.11 4.19 -2.37
N LEU A 46 3.30 4.66 -1.97
CA LEU A 46 3.43 5.53 -0.79
C LEU A 46 2.71 6.87 -0.98
N CYS A 47 2.74 7.44 -2.19
CA CYS A 47 2.06 8.69 -2.51
C CYS A 47 0.55 8.60 -2.26
N LEU A 48 -0.10 7.54 -2.73
CA LEU A 48 -1.54 7.37 -2.57
C LEU A 48 -1.93 7.15 -1.10
N ILE A 49 -1.13 6.36 -0.38
CA ILE A 49 -1.32 6.11 1.05
C ILE A 49 -1.21 7.41 1.86
N LEU A 50 -0.12 8.17 1.67
CA LEU A 50 0.07 9.44 2.37
C LEU A 50 -0.98 10.48 1.95
N SER A 51 -1.39 10.51 0.68
CA SER A 51 -2.38 11.48 0.23
C SER A 51 -3.78 11.20 0.78
N THR A 52 -4.08 9.94 1.10
CA THR A 52 -5.33 9.57 1.76
C THR A 52 -5.36 10.12 3.19
N ALA A 53 -4.35 9.77 3.98
CA ALA A 53 -4.25 10.17 5.39
C ALA A 53 -3.98 11.67 5.62
N PHE A 54 -3.66 12.42 4.57
CA PHE A 54 -3.45 13.87 4.63
C PHE A 54 -4.48 14.64 3.79
N ALA A 55 -5.59 14.01 3.40
CA ALA A 55 -6.57 14.62 2.50
C ALA A 55 -7.16 15.93 3.06
N ASP A 56 -7.31 16.04 4.39
CA ASP A 56 -7.81 17.22 5.09
C ASP A 56 -6.70 18.17 5.60
N GLY A 57 -5.43 17.83 5.34
CA GLY A 57 -4.25 18.57 5.81
C GLY A 57 -3.82 18.25 7.25
N ARG A 58 -4.45 17.29 7.91
CA ARG A 58 -4.04 16.73 9.20
C ARG A 58 -3.87 15.21 9.06
N ILE A 59 -3.39 14.57 10.11
CA ILE A 59 -3.30 13.11 10.17
C ILE A 59 -3.49 12.68 11.63
N ALA A 60 -4.41 11.76 11.89
CA ALA A 60 -4.65 11.22 13.21
C ALA A 60 -3.52 10.27 13.65
N GLU A 61 -3.38 10.04 14.97
CA GLU A 61 -2.32 9.17 15.50
C GLU A 61 -2.50 7.72 15.02
N GLN A 62 -3.74 7.24 14.97
CA GLN A 62 -4.11 5.91 14.51
C GLN A 62 -3.76 5.69 13.02
N GLU A 63 -4.00 6.68 12.17
CA GLU A 63 -3.60 6.62 10.76
C GLU A 63 -2.07 6.56 10.59
N GLN A 64 -1.34 7.34 11.40
CA GLN A 64 0.12 7.28 11.40
C GLN A 64 0.63 5.90 11.81
N GLU A 65 0.02 5.28 12.83
CA GLU A 65 0.35 3.92 13.27
C GLU A 65 0.07 2.90 12.18
N GLU A 66 -1.08 2.98 11.49
CA GLU A 66 -1.39 2.10 10.37
C GLU A 66 -0.43 2.27 9.19
N ILE A 67 -0.03 3.50 8.85
CA ILE A 67 0.99 3.73 7.82
C ILE A 67 2.34 3.11 8.22
N ARG A 68 2.76 3.28 9.49
CA ARG A 68 4.00 2.67 10.01
C ARG A 68 3.92 1.14 10.03
N ALA A 69 2.77 0.57 10.31
CA ALA A 69 2.57 -0.87 10.28
C ALA A 69 2.57 -1.39 8.83
N LEU A 70 1.90 -0.67 7.94
CA LEU A 70 1.82 -0.98 6.51
C LEU A 70 3.19 -0.97 5.85
N SER A 71 4.04 0.03 6.16
CA SER A 71 5.39 0.12 5.59
C SER A 71 6.28 -1.08 5.94
N ARG A 72 6.07 -1.69 7.11
CA ARG A 72 6.82 -2.88 7.55
C ARG A 72 6.31 -4.19 6.94
N ARG A 73 5.01 -4.28 6.63
CA ARG A 73 4.37 -5.55 6.19
C ARG A 73 4.12 -5.63 4.68
N SER A 74 3.92 -4.49 4.01
CA SER A 74 3.61 -4.44 2.58
C SER A 74 4.78 -4.98 1.76
N ARG A 75 4.52 -5.89 0.82
CA ARG A 75 5.57 -6.39 -0.09
C ARG A 75 6.21 -5.27 -0.91
N THR A 76 5.46 -4.20 -1.17
CA THR A 76 5.89 -3.02 -1.91
C THR A 76 6.89 -2.17 -1.13
N LEU A 77 6.78 -2.12 0.21
CA LEU A 77 7.58 -1.22 1.05
C LEU A 77 8.57 -1.93 1.97
N LYS A 78 8.32 -3.19 2.34
CA LYS A 78 9.09 -3.92 3.37
C LYS A 78 10.56 -4.15 3.04
N ASN A 79 10.92 -4.07 1.76
CA ASN A 79 12.30 -4.24 1.31
C ASN A 79 13.09 -2.92 1.34
N LEU A 80 12.42 -1.79 1.60
CA LEU A 80 13.05 -0.50 1.77
C LEU A 80 13.47 -0.31 3.22
N ASP A 81 14.72 0.07 3.44
CA ASP A 81 15.17 0.48 4.76
C ASP A 81 14.61 1.87 5.14
N GLN A 82 14.91 2.32 6.37
CA GLN A 82 14.40 3.60 6.86
C GLN A 82 14.91 4.80 6.04
N ASN A 83 16.14 4.74 5.53
CA ASN A 83 16.73 5.82 4.71
C ASN A 83 16.09 5.85 3.32
N GLU A 84 15.86 4.68 2.73
CA GLU A 84 15.18 4.52 1.45
C GLU A 84 13.72 4.99 1.54
N LEU A 85 12.97 4.60 2.58
CA LEU A 85 11.61 5.12 2.82
C LEU A 85 11.60 6.63 2.98
N ALA A 86 12.57 7.19 3.71
CA ALA A 86 12.68 8.65 3.86
C ALA A 86 13.01 9.34 2.53
N GLN A 87 13.81 8.70 1.67
CA GLN A 87 14.09 9.19 0.32
C GLN A 87 12.85 9.15 -0.57
N VAL A 88 12.14 8.03 -0.60
CA VAL A 88 10.88 7.89 -1.34
C VAL A 88 9.88 8.95 -0.89
N ASN A 89 9.73 9.18 0.42
CA ASN A 89 8.85 10.22 0.94
C ASN A 89 9.26 11.63 0.44
N ARG A 90 10.55 11.96 0.40
CA ARG A 90 11.01 13.25 -0.16
C ARG A 90 10.68 13.38 -1.65
N VAL A 91 10.84 12.32 -2.43
CA VAL A 91 10.48 12.32 -3.86
C VAL A 91 8.97 12.51 -4.05
N VAL A 92 8.16 11.78 -3.28
CA VAL A 92 6.70 11.91 -3.26
C VAL A 92 6.27 13.34 -2.98
N LEU A 93 6.79 13.94 -1.90
CA LEU A 93 6.46 15.32 -1.53
C LEU A 93 6.85 16.32 -2.61
N LYS A 94 8.04 16.15 -3.20
CA LYS A 94 8.50 17.00 -4.30
C LYS A 94 7.59 16.88 -5.52
N ARG A 95 7.27 15.66 -5.97
CA ARG A 95 6.41 15.45 -7.15
C ARG A 95 5.00 15.98 -6.96
N ARG A 96 4.41 15.79 -5.78
CA ARG A 96 3.10 16.38 -5.43
C ARG A 96 3.08 17.91 -5.51
N SER A 97 4.21 18.55 -5.21
CA SER A 97 4.37 20.01 -5.31
C SER A 97 4.64 20.48 -6.74
N ASP A 98 5.47 19.74 -7.48
CA ASP A 98 5.99 20.18 -8.78
C ASP A 98 5.06 19.84 -9.95
N ARG A 99 4.20 18.83 -9.79
CA ARG A 99 3.38 18.29 -10.89
C ARG A 99 1.89 18.48 -10.62
N PRO A 100 1.13 19.14 -11.50
CA PRO A 100 -0.32 19.33 -11.31
C PRO A 100 -1.10 18.01 -11.38
N ASP A 101 -0.67 17.07 -12.23
CA ASP A 101 -1.35 15.81 -12.50
C ASP A 101 -0.79 14.61 -11.72
N TRP A 102 -0.04 14.87 -10.63
CA TRP A 102 0.67 13.87 -9.85
C TRP A 102 -0.20 12.67 -9.44
N LEU A 103 -1.49 12.89 -9.17
CA LEU A 103 -2.41 11.85 -8.71
C LEU A 103 -2.73 10.85 -9.82
N ALA A 104 -3.00 11.34 -11.02
CA ALA A 104 -3.22 10.50 -12.19
C ALA A 104 -1.93 9.74 -12.56
N GLU A 105 -0.79 10.43 -12.57
CA GLU A 105 0.52 9.80 -12.82
C GLU A 105 0.80 8.66 -11.83
N ALA A 106 0.59 8.89 -10.53
CA ALA A 106 0.79 7.86 -9.51
C ALA A 106 -0.13 6.66 -9.70
N CYS A 107 -1.39 6.87 -10.10
CA CYS A 107 -2.31 5.78 -10.41
C CYS A 107 -1.86 4.98 -11.65
N GLU A 108 -1.45 5.66 -12.72
CA GLU A 108 -1.00 5.02 -13.96
C GLU A 108 0.30 4.22 -13.81
N ALA A 109 1.15 4.59 -12.84
CA ALA A 109 2.39 3.87 -12.56
C ALA A 109 2.15 2.49 -11.93
N LEU A 110 0.96 2.26 -11.37
CA LEU A 110 0.61 1.01 -10.71
C LEU A 110 0.07 -0.01 -11.73
N PRO A 111 0.50 -1.28 -11.63
CA PRO A 111 -0.15 -2.38 -12.33
C PRO A 111 -1.64 -2.47 -11.99
N LYS A 112 -2.49 -2.76 -12.98
CA LYS A 112 -3.95 -2.79 -12.82
C LYS A 112 -4.43 -3.79 -11.76
N ASP A 113 -3.73 -4.90 -11.60
CA ASP A 113 -4.00 -5.91 -10.58
C ASP A 113 -3.69 -5.42 -9.15
N MET A 114 -2.87 -4.38 -8.99
CA MET A 114 -2.63 -3.72 -7.71
C MET A 114 -3.74 -2.74 -7.31
N HIS A 115 -4.54 -2.25 -8.27
CA HIS A 115 -5.50 -1.18 -8.03
C HIS A 115 -6.50 -1.47 -6.89
N PRO A 116 -7.17 -2.65 -6.86
CA PRO A 116 -8.10 -2.97 -5.77
C PRO A 116 -7.40 -3.04 -4.41
N ALA A 117 -6.19 -3.59 -4.36
CA ALA A 117 -5.42 -3.73 -3.12
C ALA A 117 -4.94 -2.37 -2.59
N VAL A 118 -4.52 -1.47 -3.47
CA VAL A 118 -4.11 -0.11 -3.12
C VAL A 118 -5.29 0.67 -2.56
N PHE A 119 -6.45 0.62 -3.23
CA PHE A 119 -7.67 1.26 -2.72
C PHE A 119 -8.08 0.69 -1.37
N ALA A 120 -8.02 -0.63 -1.18
CA ALA A 120 -8.29 -1.25 0.11
C ALA A 120 -7.36 -0.72 1.22
N HIS A 121 -6.07 -0.53 0.94
CA HIS A 121 -5.14 0.07 1.90
C HIS A 121 -5.45 1.53 2.21
N CYS A 122 -5.78 2.34 1.20
CA CYS A 122 -6.20 3.73 1.40
C CYS A 122 -7.45 3.79 2.29
N LEU A 123 -8.48 3.00 1.97
CA LEU A 123 -9.72 2.95 2.75
C LEU A 123 -9.49 2.48 4.18
N ASP A 124 -8.62 1.48 4.37
CA ASP A 124 -8.28 0.95 5.68
C ASP A 124 -7.65 2.02 6.59
N ILE A 125 -6.75 2.83 6.02
CA ILE A 125 -6.09 3.93 6.73
C ILE A 125 -7.09 5.03 7.07
N ALA A 126 -7.91 5.46 6.11
CA ALA A 126 -8.93 6.49 6.34
C ALA A 126 -10.01 6.07 7.35
N LEU A 127 -10.09 4.79 7.69
CA LEU A 127 -11.01 4.26 8.69
C LEU A 127 -10.31 3.85 10.00
N ALA A 128 -9.02 4.15 10.15
CA ALA A 128 -8.22 3.68 11.29
C ALA A 128 -8.66 4.30 12.63
N ASP A 129 -9.15 5.54 12.62
CA ASP A 129 -9.69 6.21 13.80
C ASP A 129 -11.23 6.05 13.95
N GLY A 130 -11.86 5.35 12.99
CA GLY A 130 -13.29 5.11 12.94
C GLY A 130 -14.14 6.26 12.38
N VAL A 131 -13.54 7.36 11.92
CA VAL A 131 -14.25 8.53 11.40
C VAL A 131 -13.73 8.90 10.01
N LEU A 132 -14.51 8.59 8.97
CA LEU A 132 -14.19 9.06 7.62
C LEU A 132 -14.67 10.50 7.42
N VAL A 133 -13.75 11.46 7.31
CA VAL A 133 -14.13 12.87 7.07
C VAL A 133 -14.41 13.14 5.59
N SER A 134 -15.12 14.24 5.29
CA SER A 134 -15.53 14.56 3.91
C SER A 134 -14.36 14.64 2.93
N ALA A 135 -13.22 15.21 3.34
CA ALA A 135 -12.05 15.36 2.47
C ALA A 135 -11.43 14.00 2.08
N GLU A 136 -11.39 13.03 3.01
CA GLU A 136 -10.93 11.67 2.75
C GLU A 136 -11.93 10.92 1.86
N ALA A 137 -13.23 11.05 2.14
CA ALA A 137 -14.28 10.45 1.32
C ALA A 137 -14.20 10.96 -0.14
N GLU A 138 -14.04 12.28 -0.33
CA GLU A 138 -13.84 12.87 -1.66
C GLU A 138 -12.55 12.39 -2.33
N PHE A 139 -11.47 12.18 -1.55
CA PHE A 139 -10.22 11.65 -2.07
C PHE A 139 -10.36 10.19 -2.52
N LEU A 140 -11.00 9.34 -1.71
CA LEU A 140 -11.28 7.94 -2.03
C LEU A 140 -12.18 7.81 -3.26
N GLU A 141 -13.19 8.67 -3.42
CA GLU A 141 -14.06 8.70 -4.61
C GLU A 141 -13.25 9.00 -5.89
N LYS A 142 -12.32 9.96 -5.82
CA LYS A 142 -11.40 10.25 -6.94
C LYS A 142 -10.52 9.03 -7.26
N LEU A 143 -10.05 8.31 -6.23
CA LEU A 143 -9.25 7.10 -6.43
C LEU A 143 -10.02 5.99 -7.12
N ILE A 144 -11.30 5.78 -6.81
CA ILE A 144 -12.14 4.79 -7.51
C ILE A 144 -12.11 5.05 -9.01
N GLY A 145 -12.32 6.30 -9.43
CA GLY A 145 -12.28 6.70 -10.83
C GLY A 145 -10.91 6.50 -11.48
N LEU A 146 -9.84 7.01 -10.86
CA LEU A 146 -8.49 6.96 -11.44
C LEU A 146 -7.90 5.55 -11.50
N LEU A 147 -8.21 4.73 -10.50
CA LEU A 147 -7.81 3.33 -10.47
C LEU A 147 -8.75 2.43 -11.29
N ASN A 148 -9.78 2.99 -11.95
CA ASN A 148 -10.77 2.24 -12.72
C ASN A 148 -11.41 1.09 -11.93
N ILE A 149 -11.70 1.33 -10.65
CA ILE A 149 -12.33 0.35 -9.76
C ILE A 149 -13.82 0.33 -10.08
N THR A 150 -14.36 -0.85 -10.33
CA THR A 150 -15.78 -1.01 -10.59
C THR A 150 -16.60 -0.75 -9.33
N GLU A 151 -17.87 -0.37 -9.49
CA GLU A 151 -18.78 -0.17 -8.35
C GLU A 151 -18.92 -1.44 -7.49
N GLU A 152 -18.89 -2.62 -8.12
CA GLU A 152 -18.96 -3.91 -7.43
C GLU A 152 -17.71 -4.17 -6.57
N GLU A 153 -16.51 -3.90 -7.11
CA GLU A 153 -15.26 -4.00 -6.37
C GLU A 153 -15.21 -3.01 -5.21
N ALA A 154 -15.58 -1.75 -5.44
CA ALA A 154 -15.61 -0.72 -4.40
C ALA A 154 -16.55 -1.11 -3.25
N LYS A 155 -17.76 -1.61 -3.56
CA LYS A 155 -18.72 -2.12 -2.56
C LYS A 155 -18.15 -3.30 -1.78
N LEU A 156 -17.51 -4.25 -2.47
CA LEU A 156 -16.92 -5.43 -1.84
C LEU A 156 -15.79 -5.04 -0.89
N ILE A 157 -14.86 -4.21 -1.35
CA ILE A 157 -13.71 -3.74 -0.56
C ILE A 157 -14.21 -2.98 0.66
N THR A 158 -15.12 -2.04 0.49
CA THR A 158 -15.70 -1.28 1.60
C THR A 158 -16.35 -2.19 2.63
N LYS A 159 -17.15 -3.16 2.19
CA LYS A 159 -17.76 -4.14 3.10
C LYS A 159 -16.70 -4.92 3.89
N VAL A 160 -15.65 -5.40 3.24
CA VAL A 160 -14.59 -6.19 3.89
C VAL A 160 -13.82 -5.34 4.90
N ILE A 161 -13.41 -4.13 4.52
CA ILE A 161 -12.66 -3.23 5.42
C ILE A 161 -13.53 -2.77 6.60
N SER A 162 -14.78 -2.39 6.36
CA SER A 162 -15.69 -2.01 7.46
C SER A 162 -15.97 -3.17 8.42
N LEU A 163 -16.00 -4.42 7.94
CA LEU A 163 -16.11 -5.59 8.81
C LEU A 163 -14.83 -5.82 9.62
N LYS A 164 -13.66 -5.64 8.99
CA LYS A 164 -12.35 -5.77 9.64
C LYS A 164 -12.18 -4.75 10.77
N ASN A 165 -12.63 -3.50 10.58
CA ASN A 165 -12.45 -2.40 11.54
C ASN A 165 -13.58 -2.32 12.59
N ARG A 166 -14.57 -3.21 12.53
CA ARG A 166 -15.72 -3.19 13.47
C ARG A 166 -15.38 -3.71 14.87
N PHE A 167 -14.30 -4.49 15.01
CA PHE A 167 -13.88 -5.15 16.26
C PHE A 167 -12.36 -5.08 16.41
#